data_AF-A0A937WYJ0-F1
#
_entry.id   AF-A0A937WYJ0-F1
#
_cell.length_a   1.000
_cell.length_b   1.000
_cell.length_c   1.000
_cell.angle_alpha   90.00
_cell.angle_beta   90.00
_cell.angle_gamma   90.00
#
_symmetry.space_group_name_H-M   'P 1'
#
loop_
_entity.id
_entity.type
_entity.pdbx_description
1 polymer ?
#
loop_
_entity_poly.entity_id
_entity_poly.type
_entity_poly.pdbx_seq_one_letter_code
_entity_poly.pdbx_strand_id
1 'polypeptide(L)'
;MRDTNVVTLRMPADLKRRLETVAHRQGISLNQLSNYLLNTQISWLEAEMALEARLARQSFDDLRTRFEAILNAVPDREPLDWDRLPPSSP
;
A
#
# COMPACT_ATOMS: atom_id res chain seq x y z
N MET A 1 -23.73 22.77 -2.38
CA MET A 1 -23.72 22.32 -0.96
C MET A 1 -22.91 21.04 -0.90
N ARG A 2 -22.05 20.84 0.11
CA ARG A 2 -21.42 19.52 0.32
C ARG A 2 -22.47 18.62 0.98
N ASP A 3 -22.99 17.66 0.24
CA ASP A 3 -23.93 16.68 0.77
C ASP A 3 -23.23 15.88 1.87
N THR A 4 -23.57 16.18 3.12
CA THR A 4 -22.97 15.55 4.30
C THR A 4 -23.99 14.60 4.89
N ASN A 5 -23.69 13.31 4.87
CA ASN A 5 -24.52 12.28 5.48
C ASN A 5 -24.01 11.97 6.89
N VAL A 6 -24.93 11.90 7.86
CA VAL A 6 -24.62 11.51 9.24
C VAL A 6 -24.84 10.01 9.38
N VAL A 7 -23.83 9.30 9.87
CA VAL A 7 -23.89 7.86 10.11
C VAL A 7 -23.65 7.59 11.59
N THR A 8 -24.52 6.77 12.20
CA THR A 8 -24.37 6.31 13.59
C THR A 8 -23.87 4.87 13.58
N LEU A 9 -22.68 4.64 14.12
CA LEU A 9 -22.05 3.32 14.17
C LEU A 9 -22.16 2.74 15.59
N ARG A 10 -22.58 1.48 15.70
CA ARG A 10 -22.46 0.70 16.94
C ARG A 10 -21.18 -0.12 16.89
N MET A 11 -20.42 -0.06 17.97
CA MET A 11 -19.15 -0.79 18.08
C MET A 11 -18.96 -1.33 19.50
N PRO A 12 -18.14 -2.38 19.67
CA PRO A 12 -17.74 -2.87 20.98
C PRO A 12 -17.11 -1.77 21.86
N ALA A 13 -17.37 -1.82 23.16
CA ALA A 13 -16.93 -0.79 24.10
C ALA A 13 -15.40 -0.73 24.25
N ASP A 14 -14.72 -1.86 24.09
CA ASP A 14 -13.26 -1.95 24.03
C ASP A 14 -12.69 -1.26 22.79
N LEU A 15 -13.30 -1.46 21.61
CA LEU A 15 -12.88 -0.81 20.37
C LEU A 15 -13.01 0.71 20.48
N LYS A 16 -14.14 1.20 21.01
CA LYS A 16 -14.33 2.62 21.27
C LYS A 16 -13.23 3.20 22.17
N ARG A 17 -12.93 2.55 23.30
CA ARG A 17 -11.87 3.00 24.22
C ARG A 17 -10.49 3.04 23.57
N ARG A 18 -10.18 2.05 22.73
CA ARG A 18 -8.93 2.02 21.96
C ARG A 18 -8.85 3.18 20.97
N LEU A 19 -9.93 3.44 20.22
CA LEU A 19 -9.98 4.56 19.29
C LEU A 19 -9.89 5.91 20.01
N GLU A 20 -10.54 6.08 21.16
CA GLU A 20 -10.43 7.29 21.98
C GLU A 20 -8.99 7.52 22.45
N THR A 21 -8.29 6.47 22.88
CA THR A 21 -6.88 6.55 23.27
C THR A 21 -6.00 7.00 22.11
N VAL A 22 -6.22 6.45 20.92
CA VAL A 22 -5.46 6.82 19.71
C VAL A 22 -5.77 8.25 19.29
N ALA A 23 -7.06 8.64 19.28
CA ALA A 23 -7.51 9.98 18.94
C ALA A 23 -6.90 11.03 19.88
N HIS A 24 -6.91 10.74 21.18
CA HIS A 24 -6.30 11.61 22.19
C HIS A 24 -4.79 11.78 21.97
N ARG A 25 -4.06 10.70 21.68
CA ARG A 25 -2.61 10.77 21.37
C ARG A 25 -2.31 11.58 20.10
N GLN A 26 -3.22 11.57 19.14
CA GLN A 26 -3.08 12.31 17.88
C GLN A 26 -3.65 13.75 17.97
N GLY A 27 -4.27 14.12 19.09
CA GLY A 27 -4.88 15.45 19.27
C GLY A 27 -6.10 15.71 18.37
N ILE A 28 -6.79 14.65 17.91
CA ILE A 28 -7.95 14.76 17.03
C ILE A 28 -9.21 14.17 17.68
N SER A 29 -10.39 14.53 17.16
CA SER A 29 -11.65 13.93 17.63
C SER A 29 -11.80 12.48 17.19
N LEU A 30 -12.57 11.70 17.96
CA LEU A 30 -12.90 10.32 17.61
C LEU A 30 -13.56 10.20 16.22
N ASN A 31 -14.43 11.15 15.87
CA ASN A 31 -15.11 11.16 14.58
C ASN A 31 -14.14 11.41 13.42
N GLN A 32 -13.20 12.35 13.57
CA GLN A 32 -12.16 12.60 12.57
C GLN A 32 -11.26 11.39 12.39
N LEU A 33 -10.82 10.76 13.49
CA LEU A 33 -10.05 9.53 13.44
C LEU A 33 -10.84 8.42 12.73
N SER A 34 -12.12 8.26 13.07
CA SER A 34 -12.96 7.21 12.48
C SER A 34 -13.12 7.41 10.98
N ASN A 35 -13.39 8.63 10.53
CA ASN A 35 -13.50 8.94 9.10
C ASN A 35 -12.16 8.70 8.36
N TYR A 36 -11.04 9.10 8.97
CA TYR A 36 -9.71 8.85 8.40
C TYR A 36 -9.43 7.35 8.24
N LEU A 37 -9.68 6.56 9.28
CA LEU A 37 -9.45 5.12 9.26
C LEU A 37 -10.36 4.41 8.27
N LEU A 38 -11.65 4.77 8.22
CA LEU A 38 -12.60 4.22 7.24
C LEU A 38 -12.15 4.53 5.81
N ASN A 39 -11.81 5.78 5.53
CA ASN A 39 -11.35 6.18 4.20
C ASN A 39 -10.07 5.42 3.81
N THR A 40 -9.12 5.33 4.73
CA THR A 40 -7.85 4.61 4.50
C THR A 40 -8.11 3.13 4.22
N GLN A 41 -8.95 2.46 5.03
CA GLN A 41 -9.24 1.04 4.85
C GLN A 41 -9.98 0.76 3.54
N ILE A 42 -10.92 1.64 3.14
CA ILE A 42 -11.60 1.54 1.85
C ILE A 42 -10.59 1.69 0.71
N SER A 43 -9.72 2.70 0.74
CA SER A 43 -8.69 2.88 -0.30
C SER A 43 -7.75 1.69 -0.41
N TRP A 44 -7.40 1.03 0.69
CA TRP A 44 -6.61 -0.19 0.67
C TRP A 44 -7.35 -1.35 -0.01
N LEU A 45 -8.62 -1.57 0.33
CA LEU A 45 -9.44 -2.60 -0.30
C LEU A 45 -9.62 -2.35 -1.80
N GLU A 46 -9.86 -1.11 -2.20
CA GLU A 46 -9.97 -0.71 -3.60
C GLU A 46 -8.67 -0.96 -4.36
N ALA A 47 -7.52 -0.63 -3.76
CA ALA A 47 -6.21 -0.88 -4.34
C ALA A 47 -5.94 -2.38 -4.52
N GLU A 48 -6.26 -3.18 -3.52
CA GLU A 48 -6.15 -4.64 -3.57
C GLU A 48 -7.00 -5.21 -4.71
N MET A 49 -8.29 -4.86 -4.76
CA MET A 49 -9.20 -5.28 -5.83
C MET A 49 -8.72 -4.86 -7.21
N ALA A 50 -8.19 -3.63 -7.35
CA ALA A 50 -7.68 -3.13 -8.61
C ALA A 50 -6.43 -3.90 -9.06
N LEU A 51 -5.54 -4.25 -8.13
CA LEU A 51 -4.36 -5.07 -8.40
C LEU A 51 -4.75 -6.49 -8.82
N GLU A 52 -5.65 -7.13 -8.08
CA GLU A 52 -6.17 -8.46 -8.42
C GLU A 52 -6.83 -8.47 -9.80
N ALA A 53 -7.71 -7.50 -10.09
CA ALA A 53 -8.36 -7.38 -11.38
C ALA A 53 -7.37 -7.10 -12.52
N ARG A 54 -6.23 -6.46 -12.24
CA ARG A 54 -5.16 -6.25 -13.23
C ARG A 54 -4.37 -7.54 -13.46
N LEU A 55 -4.02 -8.26 -12.39
CA LEU A 55 -3.30 -9.52 -12.46
C LEU A 55 -4.13 -10.63 -13.13
N ALA A 56 -5.42 -10.72 -12.83
CA ALA A 56 -6.32 -11.71 -13.45
C ALA A 56 -6.42 -11.58 -14.98
N ARG A 57 -6.12 -10.40 -15.52
CA ARG A 57 -6.14 -10.11 -16.97
C ARG A 57 -4.78 -10.34 -17.65
N GLN A 58 -3.74 -10.70 -16.90
CA GLN A 58 -2.39 -10.89 -17.43
C GLN A 58 -1.94 -12.32 -17.18
N SER A 59 -1.36 -12.97 -18.20
CA SER A 59 -0.65 -14.23 -17.96
C SER A 59 0.70 -13.93 -17.32
N PHE A 60 1.14 -14.79 -16.40
CA PHE A 60 2.45 -14.64 -15.76
C PHE A 60 3.59 -14.66 -16.79
N ASP A 61 3.46 -15.49 -17.83
CA ASP A 61 4.46 -15.60 -18.90
C ASP A 61 4.57 -14.32 -19.74
N ASP A 62 3.45 -13.65 -20.04
CA ASP A 62 3.46 -12.35 -20.72
C ASP A 62 4.13 -11.27 -19.87
N LEU A 63 3.87 -11.29 -18.56
CA LEU A 63 4.48 -10.39 -17.58
C LEU A 63 6.00 -10.60 -17.51
N ARG A 64 6.43 -11.87 -17.45
CA ARG A 64 7.86 -12.23 -17.45
C ARG A 64 8.55 -11.77 -18.73
N THR A 65 7.94 -12.03 -19.88
CA THR A 65 8.51 -11.65 -21.18
C THR A 65 8.68 -10.13 -21.29
N ARG A 66 7.68 -9.35 -20.85
CA ARG A 66 7.77 -7.87 -20.82
C ARG A 66 8.83 -7.39 -19.83
N PHE A 67 8.93 -8.03 -18.68
CA PHE A 67 9.93 -7.70 -17.67
C PHE A 67 11.35 -7.95 -18.18
N GLU A 68 11.61 -9.12 -18.77
CA GLU A 68 12.88 -9.44 -19.42
C GLU A 68 13.22 -8.47 -20.54
N ALA A 69 12.24 -8.08 -21.37
CA ALA A 69 12.46 -7.08 -22.42
C ALA A 69 12.89 -5.72 -21.87
N ILE A 70 12.33 -5.29 -20.73
CA ILE A 70 12.73 -4.04 -20.06
C ILE A 70 14.14 -4.16 -19.48
N LEU A 71 14.46 -5.26 -18.81
CA LEU A 71 15.79 -5.48 -18.24
C LEU A 71 16.87 -5.54 -19.35
N ASN A 72 16.57 -6.23 -20.45
CA ASN A 72 17.47 -6.35 -21.60
C ASN A 72 17.64 -5.03 -22.38
N ALA A 73 16.77 -4.04 -22.16
CA ALA A 73 16.96 -2.71 -22.74
C ALA A 73 18.08 -1.92 -22.04
N VAL A 74 18.49 -2.33 -20.83
CA VAL A 74 19.63 -1.73 -20.13
C VAL A 74 20.91 -2.31 -20.74
N PRO A 75 21.77 -1.47 -21.36
CA PRO A 75 23.01 -1.95 -21.93
C PRO A 75 23.95 -2.40 -20.82
N ASP A 76 24.62 -3.52 -21.07
CA ASP A 76 25.61 -4.06 -20.14
C ASP A 76 26.77 -3.06 -19.99
N ARG A 77 27.13 -2.76 -18.74
CA ARG A 77 28.19 -1.81 -18.40
C ARG A 77 29.06 -2.42 -17.32
N GLU A 78 30.36 -2.29 -17.50
CA GLU A 78 31.32 -2.67 -16.47
C GLU A 78 31.01 -1.95 -15.15
N PRO A 79 30.89 -2.69 -14.03
CA PRO A 79 30.71 -2.08 -12.71
C PRO A 79 31.88 -1.15 -12.39
N LEU A 80 31.55 -0.03 -11.75
CA LEU A 80 32.56 0.89 -11.22
C LEU A 80 33.39 0.17 -10.16
N ASP A 81 34.64 0.59 -9.96
CA ASP A 81 35.59 -0.10 -9.08
C ASP A 81 35.07 -0.29 -7.63
N TRP A 82 34.23 0.63 -7.15
CA TRP A 82 33.63 0.59 -5.81
C TRP A 82 32.39 -0.32 -5.71
N ASP A 83 31.84 -0.76 -6.84
CA ASP A 83 30.66 -1.62 -6.95
C ASP A 83 31.05 -3.08 -7.33
N ARG A 84 32.36 -3.34 -7.45
CA ARG A 84 32.88 -4.69 -7.71
C ARG A 84 32.82 -5.53 -6.45
N LEU A 85 32.36 -6.77 -6.60
CA LEU A 85 32.41 -7.76 -5.52
C LEU A 85 33.86 -7.96 -5.05
N PRO A 86 34.12 -7.99 -3.73
CA PRO A 86 35.45 -8.32 -3.23
C PRO A 86 35.82 -9.74 -3.67
N PRO A 87 37.10 -10.01 -4.00
CA PRO A 87 37.53 -11.35 -4.38
C PRO A 87 37.19 -12.31 -3.24
N SER A 88 36.36 -13.31 -3.52
CA SER A 88 36.05 -14.38 -2.57
C SER A 88 37.34 -15.08 -2.18
N SER A 89 37.73 -14.97 -0.91
CA SER A 89 38.89 -15.67 -0.37
C SER A 89 38.70 -17.19 -0.48
N PRO A 90 39.77 -17.95 -0.79
CA PRO A 90 39.74 -19.41 -0.89
C PRO A 90 39.48 -20.10 0.45
#